data_AF-A0A1G5MGA6-F1
#
_entry.id   AF-A0A1G5MGA6-F1
#
_cell.length_a   1.000
_cell.length_b   1.000
_cell.length_c   1.000
_cell.angle_alpha   90.00
_cell.angle_beta   90.00
_cell.angle_gamma   90.00
#
_symmetry.space_group_name_H-M   'P 1'
#
loop_
_entity.id
_entity.type
_entity.pdbx_description
1 polymer ?
#
loop_
_entity_poly.entity_id
_entity_poly.type
_entity_poly.pdbx_seq_one_letter_code
_entity_poly.pdbx_strand_id
1 'polypeptide(L)'
;MTPTIDLLETIAGGVSTSARRANMASIVAGLDVYGEEAGLLLPHRLAQYIAQVAHESARFIHDREIWGPTAAQRRYDTRTDLGNTADADGDGYLYRGRTTMQLTGRRNYTKFFEWCLAKGLNPPDFVADPAAVNTDPWEGLAPIWYWDVGNPEGRSLNVYADDGNNEMVTRRINGGTTGLPDRLELYTRAALVFLGYARATIVGFLEPDAAGAIVVDNGTKYAVSAERTRWLRVRLSLPPGTYDGEMIREIGLFASPTIAPSVPAGQTLIDPADVSDPGDLMRLIWMEPQPITAGTSYARNVIMRL
;
A
#
# COMPACT_ATOMS: atom_id res chain seq x y z
N MET A 1 -5.16 -8.46 -9.51
CA MET A 1 -4.20 -8.52 -10.62
C MET A 1 -2.79 -8.24 -10.10
N THR A 2 -1.74 -8.73 -10.77
CA THR A 2 -0.38 -8.22 -10.56
C THR A 2 -0.29 -6.78 -11.11
N PRO A 3 0.35 -5.83 -10.42
CA PRO A 3 0.57 -4.48 -10.95
C PRO A 3 1.65 -4.50 -12.05
N THR A 4 1.55 -3.62 -13.05
CA THR A 4 2.65 -3.42 -14.01
C THR A 4 3.70 -2.47 -13.43
N ILE A 5 4.91 -2.51 -13.99
CA ILE A 5 6.01 -1.60 -13.61
C ILE A 5 5.58 -0.12 -13.75
N ASP A 6 4.78 0.23 -14.77
CA ASP A 6 4.37 1.62 -15.01
C ASP A 6 3.32 2.11 -14.00
N LEU A 7 2.49 1.20 -13.45
CA LEU A 7 1.65 1.51 -12.28
C LEU A 7 2.52 1.76 -11.04
N LEU A 8 3.57 0.94 -10.82
CA LEU A 8 4.52 1.16 -9.73
C LEU A 8 5.30 2.47 -9.88
N GLU A 9 5.70 2.87 -11.10
CA GLU A 9 6.28 4.20 -11.37
C GLU A 9 5.33 5.33 -10.99
N THR A 10 4.05 5.23 -11.38
CA THR A 10 3.03 6.24 -11.07
C THR A 10 2.86 6.42 -9.55
N ILE A 11 2.81 5.32 -8.81
CA ILE A 11 2.82 5.33 -7.34
C ILE A 11 4.10 5.99 -6.81
N ALA A 12 5.25 5.66 -7.40
CA ALA A 12 6.58 6.13 -7.01
C ALA A 12 6.91 7.58 -7.39
N GLY A 13 5.98 8.32 -8.02
CA GLY A 13 6.14 9.73 -8.38
C GLY A 13 6.57 9.98 -9.84
N GLY A 14 6.44 8.99 -10.72
CA GLY A 14 6.67 9.12 -12.17
C GLY A 14 7.94 8.43 -12.67
N VAL A 15 8.43 8.93 -13.82
CA VAL A 15 9.50 8.33 -14.65
C VAL A 15 10.70 7.90 -13.81
N SER A 16 11.05 6.62 -13.89
CA SER A 16 12.11 6.03 -13.06
C SER A 16 13.35 5.65 -13.86
N THR A 17 14.49 5.60 -13.17
CA THR A 17 15.74 5.11 -13.77
C THR A 17 15.65 3.60 -14.04
N SER A 18 16.46 3.08 -14.97
CA SER A 18 16.47 1.65 -15.31
C SER A 18 16.74 0.75 -14.10
N ALA A 19 17.55 1.21 -13.13
CA ALA A 19 17.79 0.49 -11.88
C ALA A 19 16.54 0.45 -10.98
N ARG A 20 15.85 1.58 -10.82
CA ARG A 20 14.57 1.66 -10.07
C ARG A 20 13.47 0.82 -10.73
N ARG A 21 13.41 0.79 -12.07
CA ARG A 21 12.54 -0.12 -12.83
C ARG A 21 12.91 -1.60 -12.69
N ALA A 22 14.19 -1.93 -12.47
CA ALA A 22 14.59 -3.31 -12.17
C ALA A 22 14.06 -3.75 -10.79
N ASN A 23 14.27 -2.95 -9.74
CA ASN A 23 13.72 -3.22 -8.40
C ASN A 23 12.17 -3.35 -8.42
N MET A 24 11.49 -2.58 -9.28
CA MET A 24 10.05 -2.73 -9.54
C MET A 24 9.71 -4.06 -10.23
N ALA A 25 10.49 -4.47 -11.24
CA ALA A 25 10.32 -5.76 -11.91
C ALA A 25 10.46 -6.93 -10.94
N SER A 26 11.40 -6.85 -9.98
CA SER A 26 11.55 -7.86 -8.93
C SER A 26 10.30 -8.02 -8.07
N ILE A 27 9.66 -6.93 -7.66
CA ILE A 27 8.38 -6.96 -6.92
C ILE A 27 7.28 -7.66 -7.75
N VAL A 28 7.22 -7.37 -9.06
CA VAL A 28 6.27 -8.00 -9.99
C VAL A 28 6.54 -9.51 -10.09
N ALA A 29 7.80 -9.92 -10.28
CA ALA A 29 8.19 -11.33 -10.34
C ALA A 29 7.84 -12.12 -9.07
N GLY A 30 7.97 -11.51 -7.89
CA GLY A 30 7.52 -12.13 -6.64
C GLY A 30 6.00 -12.29 -6.56
N LEU A 31 5.25 -11.27 -7.00
CA LEU A 31 3.78 -11.30 -7.01
C LEU A 31 3.22 -12.29 -8.06
N ASP A 32 3.88 -12.46 -9.20
CA ASP A 32 3.49 -13.46 -10.20
C ASP A 32 3.79 -14.91 -9.75
N VAL A 33 4.76 -15.13 -8.85
CA VAL A 33 5.09 -16.47 -8.31
C VAL A 33 4.22 -16.86 -7.11
N TYR A 34 3.90 -15.94 -6.21
CA TYR A 34 3.19 -16.27 -4.95
C TYR A 34 2.14 -15.24 -4.50
N GLY A 35 1.91 -14.17 -5.25
CA GLY A 35 0.96 -13.12 -4.88
C GLY A 35 -0.49 -13.59 -4.77
N GLU A 36 -0.89 -14.60 -5.55
CA GLU A 36 -2.24 -15.19 -5.45
C GLU A 36 -2.41 -16.02 -4.17
N GLU A 37 -1.46 -16.92 -3.87
CA GLU A 37 -1.50 -17.76 -2.67
C GLU A 37 -1.35 -16.94 -1.37
N ALA A 38 -0.53 -15.87 -1.40
CA ALA A 38 -0.48 -14.85 -0.35
C ALA A 38 -1.77 -14.03 -0.22
N GLY A 39 -2.74 -14.18 -1.12
CA GLY A 39 -3.98 -13.39 -1.15
C GLY A 39 -3.75 -11.90 -1.44
N LEU A 40 -2.59 -11.52 -1.99
CA LEU A 40 -2.16 -10.15 -2.25
C LEU A 40 -2.75 -9.56 -3.54
N LEU A 41 -3.25 -10.35 -4.49
CA LEU A 41 -3.74 -9.84 -5.78
C LEU A 41 -5.09 -9.10 -5.75
N LEU A 42 -5.71 -8.95 -4.58
CA LEU A 42 -6.90 -8.10 -4.42
C LEU A 42 -6.51 -6.60 -4.57
N PRO A 43 -7.30 -5.69 -5.19
CA PRO A 43 -6.98 -4.25 -5.36
C PRO A 43 -7.05 -3.23 -4.18
N HIS A 44 -8.07 -3.13 -3.29
CA HIS A 44 -8.19 -3.78 -1.97
C HIS A 44 -7.05 -3.43 -0.90
N ARG A 45 -5.36 -5.46 -0.08
CA ARG A 45 -3.98 -5.74 0.44
C ARG A 45 -2.83 -5.36 -0.51
N LEU A 46 -2.93 -5.53 -1.84
CA LEU A 46 -1.96 -5.00 -2.81
C LEU A 46 -1.60 -3.54 -2.55
N ALA A 47 -2.58 -2.62 -2.46
CA ALA A 47 -2.30 -1.20 -2.18
C ALA A 47 -1.56 -1.01 -0.85
N GLN A 48 -1.88 -1.82 0.15
CA GLN A 48 -1.28 -1.78 1.49
C GLN A 48 0.15 -2.33 1.48
N TYR A 49 0.37 -3.44 0.81
CA TYR A 49 1.65 -4.11 0.61
C TYR A 49 2.60 -3.23 -0.22
N ILE A 50 2.16 -2.77 -1.40
CA ILE A 50 2.94 -1.90 -2.29
C ILE A 50 3.32 -0.58 -1.60
N ALA A 51 2.46 0.01 -0.77
CA ALA A 51 2.80 1.20 0.00
C ALA A 51 3.91 0.98 1.04
N GLN A 52 3.90 -0.17 1.71
CA GLN A 52 4.91 -0.52 2.71
C GLN A 52 6.24 -0.88 2.04
N VAL A 53 6.19 -1.69 0.97
CA VAL A 53 7.35 -1.99 0.11
C VAL A 53 7.93 -0.71 -0.48
N ALA A 54 7.10 0.20 -0.98
CA ALA A 54 7.54 1.51 -1.47
C ALA A 54 8.23 2.32 -0.37
N HIS A 55 7.69 2.36 0.86
CA HIS A 55 8.30 3.12 1.94
C HIS A 55 9.69 2.59 2.32
N GLU A 56 9.80 1.28 2.63
CA GLU A 56 11.06 0.67 3.09
C GLU A 56 12.18 0.73 2.01
N SER A 57 11.80 0.77 0.73
CA SER A 57 12.73 0.89 -0.42
C SER A 57 12.98 2.32 -0.91
N ALA A 58 12.56 3.35 -0.16
CA ALA A 58 12.62 4.76 -0.56
C ALA A 58 11.98 5.03 -1.94
N ARG A 59 10.75 4.56 -2.11
CA ARG A 59 9.98 4.47 -3.37
C ARG A 59 10.74 3.67 -4.44
N PHE A 60 11.08 2.41 -4.12
CA PHE A 60 11.73 1.42 -4.99
C PHE A 60 13.16 1.77 -5.47
N ILE A 61 13.81 2.76 -4.85
CA ILE A 61 15.18 3.16 -5.18
C ILE A 61 16.21 2.18 -4.58
N HIS A 62 15.89 1.55 -3.44
CA HIS A 62 16.81 0.68 -2.71
C HIS A 62 16.26 -0.74 -2.52
N ASP A 63 17.02 -1.70 -3.03
CA ASP A 63 16.86 -3.15 -2.90
C ASP A 63 17.87 -3.77 -1.92
N ARG A 64 18.71 -2.94 -1.29
CA ARG A 64 19.80 -3.33 -0.39
C ARG A 64 20.24 -2.16 0.48
N GLU A 65 20.71 -2.45 1.69
CA GLU A 65 21.21 -1.44 2.62
C GLU A 65 22.44 -0.72 2.05
N ILE A 66 22.47 0.61 2.16
CA ILE A 66 23.65 1.41 1.80
C ILE A 66 24.75 1.15 2.84
N TRP A 67 25.66 0.25 2.51
CA TRP A 67 26.71 -0.17 3.43
C TRP A 67 27.97 0.69 3.32
N GLY A 68 28.23 1.46 4.37
CA GLY A 68 29.46 2.23 4.57
C GLY A 68 29.70 2.32 6.07
N PRO A 69 30.37 1.32 6.68
CA PRO A 69 30.01 0.80 7.99
C PRO A 69 29.95 1.89 9.07
N THR A 70 28.72 2.24 9.44
CA THR A 70 28.44 3.13 10.56
C THR A 70 28.71 2.44 11.90
N ALA A 71 28.71 3.20 13.00
CA ALA A 71 28.74 2.62 14.35
C ALA A 71 27.49 1.78 14.68
N ALA A 72 26.39 1.94 13.93
CA ALA A 72 25.21 1.09 14.04
C ALA A 72 25.40 -0.22 13.26
N GLN A 73 25.81 -0.14 11.99
CA GLN A 73 26.07 -1.28 11.10
C GLN A 73 27.14 -2.23 11.65
N ARG A 74 28.23 -1.71 12.23
CA ARG A 74 29.25 -2.53 12.91
C ARG A 74 28.72 -3.37 14.08
N ARG A 75 27.57 -3.02 14.66
CA ARG A 75 26.96 -3.83 15.73
C ARG A 75 26.17 -5.02 15.19
N TYR A 76 25.91 -5.11 13.88
CA TYR A 76 25.18 -6.25 13.31
C TYR A 76 25.99 -7.55 13.33
N ASP A 77 27.33 -7.50 13.27
CA ASP A 77 28.20 -8.68 13.34
C ASP A 77 27.81 -9.59 14.51
N THR A 78 27.75 -9.05 15.73
CA THR A 78 27.53 -9.84 16.95
C THR A 78 26.05 -9.91 17.39
N ARG A 79 25.09 -9.65 16.49
CA ARG A 79 23.63 -9.77 16.78
C ARG A 79 23.18 -11.23 16.75
N THR A 80 23.47 -11.95 17.82
CA THR A 80 22.99 -13.33 18.03
C THR A 80 21.45 -13.43 18.07
N ASP A 81 20.74 -12.35 18.43
CA ASP A 81 19.28 -12.24 18.31
C ASP A 81 18.78 -12.12 16.87
N LEU A 82 19.64 -11.76 15.91
CA LEU A 82 19.43 -11.87 14.46
C LEU A 82 19.98 -13.19 13.89
N GLY A 83 20.58 -14.05 14.73
CA GLY A 83 21.17 -15.34 14.35
C GLY A 83 22.59 -15.26 13.80
N ASN A 84 23.20 -14.08 13.79
CA ASN A 84 24.62 -13.93 13.48
C ASN A 84 25.48 -14.53 14.61
N THR A 85 26.77 -14.72 14.40
CA THR A 85 27.66 -15.28 15.45
C THR A 85 27.86 -14.31 16.63
N ALA A 86 28.61 -14.76 17.65
CA ALA A 86 29.00 -13.91 18.78
C ALA A 86 30.33 -13.16 18.53
N ASP A 87 31.03 -13.50 17.45
CA ASP A 87 32.35 -12.98 17.10
C ASP A 87 32.23 -11.92 15.98
N ALA A 88 33.27 -11.11 15.79
CA ALA A 88 33.31 -10.10 14.74
C ALA A 88 33.92 -10.69 13.44
N ASP A 89 33.19 -11.59 12.81
CA ASP A 89 33.62 -12.37 11.62
C ASP A 89 33.14 -11.79 10.27
N GLY A 90 32.30 -10.74 10.30
CA GLY A 90 31.68 -10.14 9.11
C GLY A 90 30.24 -10.57 8.81
N ASP A 91 29.61 -11.44 9.62
CA ASP A 91 28.20 -11.84 9.48
C ASP A 91 27.24 -10.63 9.35
N GLY A 92 27.58 -9.48 9.95
CA GLY A 92 26.80 -8.25 9.89
C GLY A 92 26.79 -7.59 8.50
N TYR A 93 27.90 -7.66 7.76
CA TYR A 93 27.94 -7.25 6.35
C TYR A 93 27.38 -8.34 5.44
N LEU A 94 27.69 -9.61 5.73
CA LEU A 94 27.27 -10.77 4.94
C LEU A 94 25.74 -10.87 4.86
N TYR A 95 25.06 -10.75 6.01
CA TYR A 95 23.60 -10.78 6.16
C TYR A 95 22.97 -9.38 6.39
N ARG A 96 23.59 -8.31 5.88
CA ARG A 96 23.01 -6.95 5.86
C ARG A 96 21.65 -6.89 5.14
N GLY A 97 20.94 -5.76 5.25
CA GLY A 97 19.65 -5.58 4.58
C GLY A 97 19.69 -5.80 3.06
N ARG A 98 18.79 -6.65 2.56
CA ARG A 98 18.51 -6.90 1.12
C ARG A 98 17.01 -6.95 0.86
N THR A 99 16.65 -6.94 -0.42
CA THR A 99 15.31 -6.68 -0.95
C THR A 99 14.71 -5.35 -0.51
N THR A 100 13.58 -5.02 -1.12
CA THR A 100 12.79 -3.81 -0.88
C THR A 100 12.10 -3.78 0.50
N MET A 101 12.23 -4.83 1.33
CA MET A 101 11.77 -4.88 2.73
C MET A 101 12.89 -5.25 3.73
N GLN A 102 14.17 -5.08 3.36
CA GLN A 102 15.33 -5.15 4.26
C GLN A 102 15.45 -6.48 5.04
N LEU A 103 15.42 -7.61 4.34
CA LEU A 103 15.81 -8.92 4.87
C LEU A 103 17.22 -8.84 5.47
N THR A 104 17.30 -8.93 6.80
CA THR A 104 18.52 -8.67 7.58
C THR A 104 18.74 -9.76 8.63
N GLY A 105 19.98 -10.20 8.81
CA GLY A 105 20.40 -11.16 9.84
C GLY A 105 20.25 -12.62 9.42
N ARG A 106 21.27 -13.43 9.70
CA ARG A 106 21.40 -14.84 9.27
C ARG A 106 20.13 -15.66 9.46
N ARG A 107 19.46 -15.52 10.60
CA ARG A 107 18.22 -16.25 10.93
C ARG A 107 17.11 -16.00 9.90
N ASN A 108 16.98 -14.78 9.39
CA ASN A 108 15.92 -14.42 8.45
C ASN A 108 16.24 -14.92 7.04
N TYR A 109 17.51 -14.93 6.63
CA TYR A 109 17.97 -15.59 5.40
C TYR A 109 17.69 -17.11 5.46
N THR A 110 18.01 -17.76 6.59
CA THR A 110 17.70 -19.18 6.83
C THR A 110 16.19 -19.45 6.76
N LYS A 111 15.36 -18.70 7.49
CA LYS A 111 13.90 -18.88 7.47
C LYS A 111 13.27 -18.66 6.10
N PHE A 112 13.77 -17.68 5.33
CA PHE A 112 13.27 -17.43 3.97
C PHE A 112 13.66 -18.56 3.01
N PHE A 113 14.89 -19.08 3.11
CA PHE A 113 15.34 -20.28 2.38
C PHE A 113 14.49 -21.51 2.72
N GLU A 114 14.28 -21.79 4.01
CA GLU A 114 13.42 -22.88 4.51
C GLU A 114 11.97 -22.76 4.01
N TRP A 115 11.41 -21.55 3.98
CA TRP A 115 10.07 -21.29 3.46
C TRP A 115 9.98 -21.50 1.94
N CYS A 116 10.95 -21.00 1.17
CA CYS A 116 11.02 -21.24 -0.28
C CYS A 116 11.16 -22.74 -0.61
N LEU A 117 11.90 -23.50 0.20
CA LEU A 117 11.96 -24.96 0.11
C LEU A 117 10.62 -25.62 0.45
N ALA A 118 9.95 -25.18 1.53
CA ALA A 118 8.64 -25.70 1.93
C ALA A 118 7.53 -25.40 0.91
N LYS A 119 7.68 -24.34 0.11
CA LYS A 119 6.84 -24.01 -1.06
C LYS A 119 7.29 -24.70 -2.35
N GLY A 120 8.34 -25.52 -2.33
CA GLY A 120 8.82 -26.28 -3.48
C GLY A 120 9.53 -25.44 -4.56
N LEU A 121 9.91 -24.20 -4.27
CA LEU A 121 10.41 -23.25 -5.26
C LEU A 121 11.86 -23.51 -5.71
N ASN A 122 12.59 -24.41 -5.03
CA ASN A 122 14.01 -24.73 -5.30
C ASN A 122 14.93 -23.48 -5.33
N PRO A 123 15.02 -22.71 -4.23
CA PRO A 123 15.91 -21.56 -4.10
C PRO A 123 17.40 -21.96 -4.10
N PRO A 124 18.32 -21.04 -4.44
CA PRO A 124 19.73 -21.19 -4.08
C PRO A 124 19.92 -21.04 -2.56
N ASP A 125 21.04 -21.53 -2.03
CA ASP A 125 21.35 -21.44 -0.59
C ASP A 125 21.66 -19.99 -0.18
N PHE A 126 20.63 -19.27 0.29
CA PHE A 126 20.73 -17.90 0.80
C PHE A 126 21.53 -17.77 2.10
N VAL A 127 21.90 -18.89 2.75
CA VAL A 127 22.76 -18.88 3.94
C VAL A 127 24.23 -18.94 3.52
N ALA A 128 24.56 -19.71 2.47
CA ALA A 128 25.89 -19.78 1.88
C ALA A 128 26.22 -18.60 0.94
N ASP A 129 25.27 -18.19 0.09
CA ASP A 129 25.34 -16.95 -0.71
C ASP A 129 24.12 -16.05 -0.45
N PRO A 130 24.21 -15.14 0.54
CA PRO A 130 23.15 -14.18 0.81
C PRO A 130 22.95 -13.14 -0.30
N ALA A 131 23.89 -12.99 -1.25
CA ALA A 131 23.71 -12.07 -2.38
C ALA A 131 22.68 -12.60 -3.40
N ALA A 132 22.50 -13.91 -3.50
CA ALA A 132 21.50 -14.53 -4.39
C ALA A 132 20.04 -14.12 -4.07
N VAL A 133 19.77 -13.56 -2.88
CA VAL A 133 18.45 -12.99 -2.53
C VAL A 133 18.10 -11.76 -3.39
N ASN A 134 19.08 -11.01 -3.90
CA ASN A 134 18.86 -9.94 -4.90
C ASN A 134 18.89 -10.50 -6.33
N THR A 135 18.20 -11.60 -6.57
CA THR A 135 17.92 -12.14 -7.91
C THR A 135 16.48 -12.65 -7.97
N ASP A 136 15.86 -12.60 -9.15
CA ASP A 136 14.46 -12.96 -9.29
C ASP A 136 14.23 -14.48 -9.29
N PRO A 137 13.10 -14.97 -8.74
CA PRO A 137 12.02 -14.22 -8.10
C PRO A 137 12.26 -13.88 -6.62
N TRP A 138 13.42 -14.26 -6.05
CA TRP A 138 13.69 -14.22 -4.60
C TRP A 138 13.61 -12.83 -4.00
N GLU A 139 14.04 -11.81 -4.75
CA GLU A 139 14.00 -10.43 -4.27
C GLU A 139 12.56 -9.95 -4.03
N GLY A 140 11.64 -10.25 -4.95
CA GLY A 140 10.22 -9.96 -4.78
C GLY A 140 9.51 -10.89 -3.80
N LEU A 141 9.99 -12.13 -3.64
CA LEU A 141 9.40 -13.10 -2.72
C LEU A 141 9.72 -12.82 -1.25
N ALA A 142 10.88 -12.28 -0.89
CA ALA A 142 11.21 -12.07 0.52
C ALA A 142 10.29 -11.06 1.25
N PRO A 143 9.88 -9.93 0.63
CA PRO A 143 8.83 -9.06 1.18
C PRO A 143 7.46 -9.76 1.30
N ILE A 144 7.09 -10.64 0.36
CA ILE A 144 5.83 -11.40 0.44
C ILE A 144 5.92 -12.45 1.56
N TRP A 145 7.03 -13.18 1.68
CA TRP A 145 7.31 -14.08 2.80
C TRP A 145 7.17 -13.34 4.12
N TYR A 146 7.76 -12.15 4.25
CA TYR A 146 7.65 -11.34 5.46
C TYR A 146 6.18 -10.98 5.76
N TRP A 147 5.44 -10.50 4.76
CA TRP A 147 4.01 -10.20 4.86
C TRP A 147 3.16 -11.42 5.27
N ASP A 148 3.47 -12.60 4.74
CA ASP A 148 2.68 -13.83 4.92
C ASP A 148 2.98 -14.59 6.22
N VAL A 149 4.27 -14.78 6.57
CA VAL A 149 4.68 -15.56 7.77
C VAL A 149 5.99 -15.13 8.42
N GLY A 150 6.84 -14.36 7.73
CA GLY A 150 8.19 -13.99 8.19
C GLY A 150 8.23 -12.87 9.24
N ASN A 151 7.17 -12.06 9.31
CA ASN A 151 6.99 -11.02 10.32
C ASN A 151 6.87 -11.59 11.76
N PRO A 152 7.03 -10.76 12.80
CA PRO A 152 7.02 -11.21 14.20
C PRO A 152 5.73 -11.88 14.72
N GLU A 153 4.61 -11.85 13.98
CA GLU A 153 3.40 -12.59 14.35
C GLU A 153 3.39 -14.05 13.88
N GLY A 154 4.22 -14.42 12.90
CA GLY A 154 4.19 -15.76 12.29
C GLY A 154 2.94 -16.04 11.43
N ARG A 155 2.24 -14.99 10.98
CA ARG A 155 0.98 -15.08 10.21
C ARG A 155 0.79 -13.88 9.28
N SER A 156 -0.16 -14.00 8.37
CA SER A 156 -0.35 -13.04 7.28
C SER A 156 -0.89 -11.70 7.79
N LEU A 157 -0.25 -10.61 7.36
CA LEU A 157 -0.69 -9.23 7.63
C LEU A 157 -1.98 -8.86 6.88
N ASN A 158 -2.50 -9.76 6.03
CA ASN A 158 -3.77 -9.59 5.31
C ASN A 158 -4.93 -9.15 6.22
N VAL A 159 -5.05 -9.69 7.44
CA VAL A 159 -6.12 -9.30 8.38
C VAL A 159 -6.11 -7.79 8.67
N TYR A 160 -4.93 -7.20 8.86
CA TYR A 160 -4.82 -5.76 9.09
C TYR A 160 -5.03 -4.93 7.83
N ALA A 161 -4.80 -5.49 6.64
CA ALA A 161 -5.07 -4.83 5.37
C ALA A 161 -6.55 -4.95 4.94
N ASP A 162 -7.25 -6.01 5.36
CA ASP A 162 -8.70 -6.17 5.25
C ASP A 162 -9.44 -5.21 6.20
N ASP A 163 -8.94 -5.06 7.44
CA ASP A 163 -9.39 -4.07 8.44
C ASP A 163 -9.03 -2.60 8.07
N GLY A 164 -8.24 -2.37 7.02
CA GLY A 164 -7.70 -1.04 6.67
C GLY A 164 -6.67 -0.46 7.66
N ASN A 165 -6.22 -1.26 8.61
CA ASN A 165 -5.42 -0.89 9.77
C ASN A 165 -3.94 -0.64 9.42
N ASN A 166 -3.72 0.44 8.68
CA ASN A 166 -2.43 0.99 8.26
C ASN A 166 -1.43 1.14 9.42
N GLU A 167 -1.92 1.49 10.62
CA GLU A 167 -1.08 1.61 11.81
C GLU A 167 -0.55 0.23 12.24
N MET A 168 -1.41 -0.79 12.32
CA MET A 168 -0.97 -2.15 12.70
C MET A 168 -0.04 -2.78 11.67
N VAL A 169 -0.31 -2.63 10.36
CA VAL A 169 0.62 -3.10 9.31
C VAL A 169 2.00 -2.43 9.49
N THR A 170 2.01 -1.11 9.67
CA THR A 170 3.25 -0.35 9.91
C THR A 170 3.97 -0.83 11.19
N ARG A 171 3.24 -1.08 12.28
CA ARG A 171 3.79 -1.63 13.53
C ARG A 171 4.35 -3.04 13.39
N ARG A 172 3.82 -3.87 12.49
CA ARG A 172 4.35 -5.23 12.25
C ARG A 172 5.59 -5.25 11.35
N ILE A 173 5.72 -4.31 10.43
CA ILE A 173 6.89 -4.18 9.53
C ILE A 173 8.03 -3.40 10.20
N ASN A 174 7.74 -2.25 10.80
CA ASN A 174 8.75 -1.34 11.36
C ASN A 174 8.99 -1.52 12.88
N GLY A 175 8.14 -2.26 13.58
CA GLY A 175 8.16 -2.36 15.06
C GLY A 175 7.58 -1.14 15.79
N GLY A 176 7.11 -0.12 15.05
CA GLY A 176 6.56 1.13 15.58
C GLY A 176 5.75 1.87 14.51
N THR A 177 5.47 3.16 14.71
CA THR A 177 4.72 4.00 13.74
C THR A 177 5.62 4.95 12.94
N THR A 178 6.92 4.65 12.86
CA THR A 178 7.90 5.47 12.12
C THR A 178 7.54 5.52 10.63
N GLY A 179 7.49 6.73 10.07
CA GLY A 179 7.12 6.92 8.67
C GLY A 179 5.64 6.68 8.35
N LEU A 180 4.76 6.46 9.34
CA LEU A 180 3.33 6.25 9.10
C LEU A 180 2.66 7.31 8.19
N PRO A 181 2.94 8.63 8.28
CA PRO A 181 2.38 9.61 7.35
C PRO A 181 2.78 9.36 5.89
N ASP A 182 4.03 8.99 5.65
CA ASP A 182 4.58 8.68 4.32
C ASP A 182 4.02 7.35 3.77
N ARG A 183 3.84 6.36 4.65
CA ARG A 183 3.15 5.09 4.32
C ARG A 183 1.68 5.32 3.98
N LEU A 184 1.01 6.27 4.65
CA LEU A 184 -0.36 6.68 4.34
C LEU A 184 -0.44 7.44 3.01
N GLU A 185 0.50 8.33 2.70
CA GLU A 185 0.62 8.96 1.38
C GLU A 185 0.80 7.90 0.28
N LEU A 186 1.74 6.97 0.45
CA LEU A 186 2.00 5.91 -0.51
C LEU A 186 0.83 4.91 -0.62
N TYR A 187 0.13 4.62 0.48
CA TYR A 187 -1.12 3.83 0.46
C TYR A 187 -2.18 4.52 -0.38
N THR A 188 -2.35 5.82 -0.15
CA THR A 188 -3.31 6.64 -0.85
C THR A 188 -3.00 6.67 -2.35
N ARG A 189 -1.73 6.87 -2.74
CA ARG A 189 -1.29 6.81 -4.14
C ARG A 189 -1.50 5.42 -4.76
N ALA A 190 -1.21 4.34 -4.03
CA ALA A 190 -1.41 2.97 -4.51
C ALA A 190 -2.89 2.62 -4.67
N ALA A 191 -3.72 2.96 -3.69
CA ALA A 191 -5.17 2.79 -3.73
C ALA A 191 -5.76 3.51 -4.96
N LEU A 192 -5.39 4.77 -5.21
CA LEU A 192 -5.85 5.52 -6.38
C LEU A 192 -5.46 4.89 -7.72
N VAL A 193 -4.22 4.42 -7.84
CA VAL A 193 -3.71 3.77 -9.06
C VAL A 193 -4.36 2.39 -9.30
N PHE A 194 -4.89 1.73 -8.26
CA PHE A 194 -5.53 0.42 -8.36
C PHE A 194 -7.07 0.41 -8.25
N LEU A 195 -7.72 1.50 -7.80
CA LEU A 195 -9.16 1.55 -7.50
C LEU A 195 -9.96 2.58 -8.31
N GLY A 196 -9.30 3.45 -9.08
CA GLY A 196 -9.97 4.42 -9.95
C GLY A 196 -10.38 5.73 -9.25
N TYR A 197 -10.79 6.71 -10.06
CA TYR A 197 -11.17 8.05 -9.60
C TYR A 197 -12.60 8.40 -9.98
N ALA A 198 -13.26 9.18 -9.11
CA ALA A 198 -14.56 9.78 -9.42
C ALA A 198 -14.69 11.20 -8.84
N ARG A 199 -15.22 12.13 -9.65
CA ARG A 199 -15.57 13.49 -9.22
C ARG A 199 -16.73 13.45 -8.23
N ALA A 200 -16.68 14.30 -7.22
CA ALA A 200 -17.81 14.53 -6.32
C ALA A 200 -19.00 15.14 -7.09
N THR A 201 -20.12 14.43 -7.13
CA THR A 201 -21.36 14.86 -7.81
C THR A 201 -22.10 15.99 -7.09
N ILE A 202 -21.86 16.16 -5.77
CA ILE A 202 -22.29 17.33 -5.00
C ILE A 202 -21.17 17.68 -4.03
N VAL A 203 -20.83 18.97 -3.95
CA VAL A 203 -20.06 19.56 -2.84
C VAL A 203 -20.85 20.76 -2.32
N GLY A 204 -21.04 20.90 -1.01
CA GLY A 204 -21.82 22.00 -0.44
C GLY A 204 -21.82 22.05 1.08
N PHE A 205 -22.10 23.23 1.64
CA PHE A 205 -22.09 23.46 3.09
C PHE A 205 -23.35 22.94 3.78
N LEU A 206 -23.20 22.53 5.03
CA LEU A 206 -24.27 22.02 5.88
C LEU A 206 -24.29 22.69 7.26
N GLU A 207 -25.38 22.53 7.98
CA GLU A 207 -25.43 22.81 9.42
C GLU A 207 -26.20 21.72 10.18
N PRO A 208 -25.83 21.37 11.42
CA PRO A 208 -26.56 20.39 12.22
C PRO A 208 -27.95 20.91 12.56
N ASP A 209 -28.98 20.13 12.22
CA ASP A 209 -30.39 20.50 12.41
C ASP A 209 -31.20 19.25 12.79
N ALA A 210 -31.95 19.29 13.89
CA ALA A 210 -32.79 18.18 14.34
C ALA A 210 -33.98 17.87 13.39
N ALA A 211 -34.41 18.86 12.60
CA ALA A 211 -35.37 18.70 11.51
C ALA A 211 -34.70 18.31 10.16
N GLY A 212 -33.36 18.31 10.11
CA GLY A 212 -32.58 18.20 8.89
C GLY A 212 -32.82 16.90 8.12
N ALA A 213 -33.01 17.02 6.81
CA ALA A 213 -33.31 15.90 5.91
C ALA A 213 -32.10 15.00 5.58
N ILE A 214 -30.87 15.46 5.85
CA ILE A 214 -29.64 14.69 5.60
C ILE A 214 -29.25 13.99 6.90
N VAL A 215 -29.61 12.71 7.01
CA VAL A 215 -29.19 11.83 8.11
C VAL A 215 -27.85 11.18 7.78
N VAL A 216 -26.98 11.00 8.79
CA VAL A 216 -25.75 10.20 8.70
C VAL A 216 -25.81 8.98 9.61
N ASP A 217 -24.89 8.04 9.39
CA ASP A 217 -24.76 6.72 10.00
C ASP A 217 -24.81 6.73 11.56
N ASN A 218 -24.43 7.84 12.21
CA ASN A 218 -24.50 8.01 13.68
C ASN A 218 -25.81 8.66 14.20
N GLY A 219 -26.83 8.82 13.35
CA GLY A 219 -28.11 9.44 13.67
C GLY A 219 -28.14 10.98 13.67
N THR A 220 -26.99 11.65 13.50
CA THR A 220 -26.96 13.12 13.37
C THR A 220 -27.68 13.55 12.09
N LYS A 221 -28.37 14.67 12.15
CA LYS A 221 -29.12 15.26 11.04
C LYS A 221 -28.55 16.63 10.66
N TYR A 222 -28.64 16.95 9.38
CA TYR A 222 -28.14 18.19 8.80
C TYR A 222 -29.14 18.81 7.81
N ALA A 223 -29.17 20.14 7.79
CA ALA A 223 -29.73 20.95 6.72
C ALA A 223 -28.63 21.39 5.74
N VAL A 224 -29.01 21.74 4.51
CA VAL A 224 -28.10 22.39 3.54
C VAL A 224 -28.05 23.88 3.85
N SER A 225 -26.86 24.42 4.04
CA SER A 225 -26.66 25.85 4.24
C SER A 225 -26.19 26.51 2.94
N ALA A 226 -26.71 27.70 2.65
CA ALA A 226 -26.23 28.53 1.54
C ALA A 226 -24.90 29.24 1.89
N GLU A 227 -24.65 29.45 3.19
CA GLU A 227 -23.48 30.13 3.72
C GLU A 227 -22.31 29.17 3.97
N ARG A 228 -21.10 29.73 4.13
CA ARG A 228 -19.91 28.94 4.48
C ARG A 228 -19.99 28.47 5.93
N THR A 229 -19.93 27.16 6.14
CA THR A 229 -19.92 26.54 7.47
C THR A 229 -18.69 25.64 7.67
N ARG A 230 -18.53 25.13 8.89
CA ARG A 230 -17.54 24.10 9.23
C ARG A 230 -17.93 22.68 8.82
N TRP A 231 -19.03 22.48 8.09
CA TRP A 231 -19.51 21.15 7.71
C TRP A 231 -19.69 21.09 6.20
N LEU A 232 -19.02 20.12 5.57
CA LEU A 232 -19.04 19.93 4.12
C LEU A 232 -19.70 18.59 3.79
N ARG A 233 -20.75 18.65 2.97
CA ARG A 233 -21.26 17.49 2.24
C ARG A 233 -20.39 17.27 1.01
N VAL A 234 -19.91 16.04 0.85
CA VAL A 234 -19.40 15.53 -0.42
C VAL A 234 -20.23 14.31 -0.80
N ARG A 235 -20.86 14.31 -1.98
CA ARG A 235 -21.64 13.16 -2.48
C ARG A 235 -20.95 12.56 -3.69
N LEU A 236 -20.56 11.29 -3.57
CA LEU A 236 -20.27 10.45 -4.72
C LEU A 236 -21.58 9.86 -5.25
N SER A 237 -21.78 9.89 -6.56
CA SER A 237 -22.83 9.13 -7.25
C SER A 237 -22.25 8.57 -8.55
N LEU A 238 -22.43 7.28 -8.78
CA LEU A 238 -21.95 6.55 -9.96
C LEU A 238 -23.16 6.10 -10.80
N PRO A 239 -23.12 6.21 -12.14
CA PRO A 239 -24.22 5.75 -12.98
C PRO A 239 -24.32 4.20 -12.98
N PRO A 240 -25.49 3.62 -13.31
CA PRO A 240 -25.64 2.18 -13.49
C PRO A 240 -24.63 1.61 -14.49
N GLY A 241 -24.13 0.39 -14.26
CA GLY A 241 -23.06 -0.21 -15.06
C GLY A 241 -21.64 0.10 -14.56
N THR A 242 -21.50 1.02 -13.59
CA THR A 242 -20.18 1.42 -13.07
C THR A 242 -19.69 0.44 -12.01
N TYR A 243 -18.64 -0.31 -12.33
CA TYR A 243 -18.09 -1.34 -11.43
C TYR A 243 -19.15 -2.38 -10.99
N ASP A 244 -20.05 -2.75 -11.90
CA ASP A 244 -21.12 -3.74 -11.66
C ASP A 244 -20.54 -5.06 -11.11
N GLY A 245 -20.99 -5.47 -9.92
CA GLY A 245 -20.53 -6.69 -9.24
C GLY A 245 -19.31 -6.50 -8.31
N GLU A 246 -18.67 -5.33 -8.32
CA GLU A 246 -17.53 -5.02 -7.43
C GLU A 246 -17.97 -4.63 -6.01
N MET A 247 -16.99 -4.61 -5.10
CA MET A 247 -17.19 -4.33 -3.67
C MET A 247 -16.47 -3.04 -3.24
N ILE A 248 -17.23 -2.00 -2.85
CA ILE A 248 -16.66 -0.78 -2.25
C ILE A 248 -16.46 -0.99 -0.74
N ARG A 249 -15.19 -1.02 -0.31
CA ARG A 249 -14.77 -1.01 1.12
C ARG A 249 -14.26 0.35 1.61
N GLU A 250 -14.00 1.26 0.67
CA GLU A 250 -13.22 2.48 0.89
C GLU A 250 -13.71 3.62 0.01
N ILE A 251 -13.62 4.85 0.53
CA ILE A 251 -13.64 6.07 -0.26
C ILE A 251 -12.55 7.01 0.28
N GLY A 252 -11.57 7.34 -0.56
CA GLY A 252 -10.69 8.49 -0.37
C GLY A 252 -11.32 9.76 -0.93
N LEU A 253 -11.31 10.84 -0.17
CA LEU A 253 -11.72 12.17 -0.61
C LEU A 253 -10.52 13.10 -0.71
N PHE A 254 -10.38 13.75 -1.86
CA PHE A 254 -9.25 14.59 -2.22
C PHE A 254 -9.67 16.03 -2.52
N ALA A 255 -8.76 16.96 -2.32
CA ALA A 255 -8.88 18.36 -2.74
C ALA A 255 -7.77 18.72 -3.72
N SER A 256 -8.05 19.68 -4.62
CA SER A 256 -7.08 20.24 -5.56
C SER A 256 -6.37 19.25 -6.53
N PRO A 257 -7.03 18.23 -7.11
CA PRO A 257 -6.38 17.30 -8.05
C PRO A 257 -5.96 18.00 -9.36
N THR A 258 -4.81 17.60 -9.90
CA THR A 258 -4.39 17.90 -11.28
C THR A 258 -4.90 16.79 -12.20
N ILE A 259 -5.92 17.13 -12.99
CA ILE A 259 -6.56 16.24 -13.97
C ILE A 259 -6.19 16.74 -15.38
N ALA A 260 -5.96 15.82 -16.31
CA ALA A 260 -5.59 16.12 -17.69
C ALA A 260 -6.65 17.01 -18.38
N PRO A 261 -6.24 18.05 -19.13
CA PRO A 261 -7.18 18.96 -19.83
C PRO A 261 -8.06 18.29 -20.89
N SER A 262 -7.74 17.05 -21.28
CA SER A 262 -8.55 16.15 -22.10
C SER A 262 -9.88 15.77 -21.45
N VAL A 263 -9.94 15.68 -20.12
CA VAL A 263 -11.11 15.17 -19.39
C VAL A 263 -12.24 16.22 -19.38
N PRO A 264 -13.42 15.93 -19.98
CA PRO A 264 -14.56 16.83 -19.97
C PRO A 264 -14.96 17.23 -18.55
N ALA A 265 -15.31 18.51 -18.34
CA ALA A 265 -15.60 19.04 -17.01
C ALA A 265 -16.74 18.31 -16.25
N GLY A 266 -17.70 17.74 -16.99
CA GLY A 266 -18.82 16.95 -16.46
C GLY A 266 -18.58 15.43 -16.43
N GLN A 267 -17.41 14.92 -16.83
CA GLN A 267 -17.10 13.50 -16.75
C GLN A 267 -16.88 13.09 -15.28
N THR A 268 -17.78 12.24 -14.76
CA THR A 268 -17.78 11.84 -13.35
C THR A 268 -16.70 10.81 -13.02
N LEU A 269 -16.57 9.75 -13.81
CA LEU A 269 -15.48 8.76 -13.67
C LEU A 269 -14.23 9.26 -14.41
N ILE A 270 -13.08 9.26 -13.75
CA ILE A 270 -11.80 9.64 -14.36
C ILE A 270 -10.90 8.40 -14.41
N ASP A 271 -10.25 8.18 -15.55
CA ASP A 271 -9.24 7.14 -15.67
C ASP A 271 -8.01 7.51 -14.82
N PRO A 272 -7.38 6.58 -14.08
CA PRO A 272 -6.13 6.85 -13.36
C PRO A 272 -5.01 7.47 -14.22
N ALA A 273 -4.94 7.17 -15.51
CA ALA A 273 -3.96 7.75 -16.43
C ALA A 273 -4.20 9.25 -16.71
N ASP A 274 -5.43 9.74 -16.53
CA ASP A 274 -5.78 11.16 -16.67
C ASP A 274 -5.55 11.98 -15.38
N VAL A 275 -5.07 11.40 -14.28
CA VAL A 275 -4.81 12.11 -13.01
C VAL A 275 -3.33 12.08 -12.66
N SER A 276 -2.61 13.16 -13.01
CA SER A 276 -1.16 13.27 -12.75
C SER A 276 -0.83 13.60 -11.29
N ASP A 277 -1.76 14.23 -10.56
CA ASP A 277 -1.69 14.44 -9.12
C ASP A 277 -3.10 14.39 -8.50
N PRO A 278 -3.37 13.52 -7.53
CA PRO A 278 -4.65 13.52 -6.82
C PRO A 278 -4.87 14.73 -5.89
N GLY A 279 -3.80 15.45 -5.54
CA GLY A 279 -3.86 16.52 -4.53
C GLY A 279 -4.04 15.99 -3.10
N ASP A 280 -4.47 16.88 -2.20
CA ASP A 280 -4.50 16.64 -0.77
C ASP A 280 -5.59 15.64 -0.35
N LEU A 281 -5.21 14.54 0.32
CA LEU A 281 -6.17 13.64 0.97
C LEU A 281 -6.85 14.37 2.15
N MET A 282 -8.11 14.75 1.98
CA MET A 282 -8.94 15.35 3.03
C MET A 282 -9.47 14.31 4.01
N ARG A 283 -9.80 13.11 3.53
CA ARG A 283 -10.35 12.02 4.37
C ARG A 283 -10.29 10.67 3.66
N LEU A 284 -9.84 9.63 4.38
CA LEU A 284 -10.10 8.24 4.03
C LEU A 284 -11.27 7.70 4.85
N ILE A 285 -12.12 6.87 4.23
CA ILE A 285 -13.36 6.35 4.81
C ILE A 285 -13.43 4.85 4.59
N TRP A 286 -13.26 4.09 5.67
CA TRP A 286 -13.51 2.65 5.70
C TRP A 286 -15.00 2.37 5.86
N MET A 287 -15.48 1.29 5.25
CA MET A 287 -16.86 0.82 5.36
C MET A 287 -16.93 -0.69 5.19
N GLU A 288 -17.89 -1.33 5.86
CA GLU A 288 -18.30 -2.70 5.57
C GLU A 288 -18.46 -2.88 4.04
N PRO A 289 -17.86 -3.92 3.41
CA PRO A 289 -17.86 -4.07 1.95
C PRO A 289 -19.27 -3.99 1.35
N GLN A 290 -19.54 -2.93 0.58
CA GLN A 290 -20.83 -2.70 -0.08
C GLN A 290 -20.79 -3.24 -1.52
N PRO A 291 -21.64 -4.21 -1.89
CA PRO A 291 -21.75 -4.66 -3.28
C PRO A 291 -22.40 -3.60 -4.16
N ILE A 292 -21.80 -3.33 -5.32
CA ILE A 292 -22.45 -2.60 -6.39
C ILE A 292 -23.32 -3.61 -7.16
N THR A 293 -24.61 -3.65 -6.83
CA THR A 293 -25.56 -4.51 -7.54
C THR A 293 -25.61 -4.14 -9.02
N ALA A 294 -25.41 -5.12 -9.90
CA ALA A 294 -25.33 -4.89 -11.34
C ALA A 294 -26.57 -4.15 -11.89
N GLY A 295 -26.36 -3.17 -12.77
CA GLY A 295 -27.42 -2.31 -13.31
C GLY A 295 -28.01 -1.30 -12.32
N THR A 296 -27.39 -1.08 -11.14
CA THR A 296 -27.85 -0.07 -10.16
C THR A 296 -26.85 1.08 -10.01
N SER A 297 -27.36 2.27 -9.68
CA SER A 297 -26.51 3.43 -9.38
C SER A 297 -26.05 3.43 -7.93
N TYR A 298 -24.75 3.40 -7.67
CA TYR A 298 -24.19 3.64 -6.34
C TYR A 298 -24.25 5.13 -5.98
N ALA A 299 -24.59 5.48 -4.73
CA ALA A 299 -24.40 6.84 -4.23
C ALA A 299 -24.19 6.87 -2.71
N ARG A 300 -23.18 7.62 -2.25
CA ARG A 300 -22.89 7.82 -0.82
C ARG A 300 -22.68 9.29 -0.50
N ASN A 301 -23.22 9.72 0.64
CA ASN A 301 -22.90 11.02 1.24
C ASN A 301 -21.75 10.84 2.23
N VAL A 302 -20.80 11.75 2.21
CA VAL A 302 -19.79 11.96 3.24
C VAL A 302 -20.03 13.31 3.86
N ILE A 303 -20.13 13.36 5.19
CA ILE A 303 -20.18 14.62 5.93
C ILE A 303 -18.84 14.79 6.65
N MET A 304 -18.07 15.77 6.19
CA MET A 304 -16.80 16.15 6.79
C MET A 304 -16.98 17.38 7.68
N ARG A 305 -16.15 17.48 8.72
CA ARG A 305 -15.95 18.71 9.45
C ARG A 305 -14.65 19.36 8.98
N LEU A 306 -14.71 20.65 8.71
CA LEU A 306 -13.59 21.56 8.46
C LEU A 306 -13.17 22.25 9.78
#